data_AF-A0AAV7DWH6-F1
#
_entry.id   AF-A0AAV7DWH6-F1
#
_cell.length_a   1.000
_cell.length_b   1.000
_cell.length_c   1.000
_cell.angle_alpha   90.00
_cell.angle_beta   90.00
_cell.angle_gamma   90.00
#
_symmetry.space_group_name_H-M   'P 1'
#
loop_
_entity.id
_entity.type
_entity.pdbx_description
1 polymer ?
#
loop_
_entity_poly.entity_id
_entity_poly.type
_entity_poly.pdbx_seq_one_letter_code
_entity_poly.pdbx_strand_id
1 'polypeptide(L)'
;MDRILKAARSSGSLNLSSRSLREVPVEVYRNLDAVGDGENWWETVDLQKLILAHNDIEVITEDLKKLSLLSVLNVSHNRLSHLPAAIGELTLLKSLDLSFNALASIPEEIGLMTSLVKLDCSNNQLKELPRTLGGCLALSELKVSNNCISILPEDLASCSKLMKFDIEGNKLKILSENILGSWTMLTELNAAKNLLTCIPESIGILSRLVRLDFHQNKISSIPSSIKGCHSLAEFYMGSNVLTALPPEIGELSLLGNLDLHSNQLKVYPVEACKLRLSVLDLSNNSLSGLPPEMGTMITLRKLLLAGNPLRTLRGSLLSGPTSTLLKHLRSRLSSDEEASGSGVSGVGKPTLKNDQISKAAQLSASSKELSLSDLGLNSIPSVVWESNEIIKLDLSQNSIEELPHELSSCSSLQVLLLSRNKIKEWPGAVLSSFSHLLCLKLDNNPLRQIPSDAFQALSQLQILDLSRNASSLPKSPILSPLSQLQELYLRCMRLDEVPSEIPNLVQLHILDLSQNSISSIPKELKNLTCLTELDLSDNNIGVLPAELGLLETNLQALRLGGNPLRSIRRAILDRGTKAILKYLKDKLPE
;
A
#
# COMPACT_ATOMS: atom_id res chain seq x y z
N MET A 1 4.65 -21.92 49.04
CA MET A 1 5.53 -20.78 48.71
C MET A 1 6.96 -21.27 48.44
N ASP A 2 7.51 -22.12 49.31
CA ASP A 2 8.91 -22.58 49.29
C ASP A 2 9.38 -23.21 47.98
N ARG A 3 8.57 -24.07 47.32
CA ARG A 3 8.95 -24.66 46.03
C ARG A 3 9.20 -23.60 44.94
N ILE A 4 8.44 -22.51 44.96
CA ILE A 4 8.54 -21.43 43.96
C ILE A 4 9.73 -20.52 44.29
N LEU A 5 9.99 -20.26 45.58
CA LEU A 5 11.18 -19.53 46.01
C LEU A 5 12.46 -20.31 45.68
N LYS A 6 12.47 -21.63 45.87
CA LYS A 6 13.59 -22.50 45.46
C LYS A 6 13.85 -22.44 43.96
N ALA A 7 12.80 -22.52 43.14
CA ALA A 7 12.93 -22.37 41.69
C ALA A 7 13.44 -20.96 41.29
N ALA A 8 13.00 -19.92 41.99
CA ALA A 8 13.49 -18.55 41.78
C ALA A 8 14.97 -18.42 42.13
N ARG A 9 15.45 -19.05 43.21
CA ARG A 9 16.87 -19.09 43.57
C ARG A 9 17.73 -19.76 42.51
N SER A 10 17.22 -20.75 41.78
CA SER A 10 17.98 -21.37 40.68
C SER A 10 17.97 -20.55 39.37
N SER A 11 16.98 -19.69 39.18
CA SER A 11 16.71 -19.03 37.88
C SER A 11 16.85 -17.51 37.88
N GLY A 12 16.94 -16.88 39.05
CA GLY A 12 16.88 -15.42 39.20
C GLY A 12 15.51 -14.83 38.83
N SER A 13 14.45 -15.64 38.64
CA SER A 13 13.12 -15.15 38.27
C SER A 13 12.02 -15.71 39.18
N LEU A 14 11.21 -14.79 39.72
CA LEU A 14 10.08 -15.11 40.58
C LEU A 14 8.79 -14.57 39.98
N ASN A 15 7.82 -15.45 39.77
CA ASN A 15 6.48 -15.10 39.32
C ASN A 15 5.44 -15.53 40.37
N LEU A 16 4.75 -14.54 40.94
CA LEU A 16 3.67 -14.69 41.91
C LEU A 16 2.36 -14.06 41.42
N SER A 17 2.15 -13.98 40.10
CA SER A 17 0.93 -13.41 39.53
C SER A 17 -0.33 -14.24 39.85
N SER A 18 -1.49 -13.57 39.92
CA SER A 18 -2.81 -14.21 40.08
C SER A 18 -2.95 -15.09 41.33
N ARG A 19 -2.44 -14.61 42.47
CA ARG A 19 -2.45 -15.33 43.75
C ARG A 19 -3.26 -14.64 44.85
N SER A 20 -3.97 -13.56 44.51
CA SER A 20 -4.74 -12.75 45.47
C SER A 20 -3.90 -12.28 46.66
N LEU A 21 -2.63 -11.98 46.43
CA LEU A 21 -1.73 -11.44 47.45
C LEU A 21 -2.14 -10.01 47.80
N ARG A 22 -2.21 -9.67 49.09
CA ARG A 22 -2.47 -8.31 49.57
C ARG A 22 -1.20 -7.51 49.86
N GLU A 23 -0.11 -8.22 50.07
CA GLU A 23 1.23 -7.69 50.32
C GLU A 23 2.26 -8.59 49.66
N VAL A 24 3.46 -8.07 49.45
CA VAL A 24 4.58 -8.88 48.97
C VAL A 24 5.09 -9.74 50.15
N PRO A 25 5.15 -11.07 50.02
CA PRO A 25 5.63 -11.93 51.09
C PRO A 25 7.05 -11.56 51.52
N VAL A 26 7.31 -11.49 52.83
CA VAL A 26 8.60 -11.04 53.38
C VAL A 26 9.76 -11.91 52.92
N GLU A 27 9.49 -13.18 52.62
CA GLU A 27 10.47 -14.14 52.09
C GLU A 27 11.00 -13.74 50.71
N VAL A 28 10.27 -12.92 49.94
CA VAL A 28 10.74 -12.39 48.65
C VAL A 28 11.88 -11.40 48.86
N TYR A 29 11.83 -10.59 49.92
CA TYR A 29 12.85 -9.59 50.23
C TYR A 29 14.08 -10.16 50.94
N ARG A 30 14.00 -11.37 51.48
CA ARG A 30 15.13 -12.07 52.09
C ARG A 30 16.03 -12.65 50.98
N ASN A 31 16.81 -11.78 50.37
CA ASN A 31 17.89 -12.19 49.49
C ASN A 31 18.98 -12.90 50.33
N LEU A 32 19.38 -14.10 49.91
CA LEU A 32 20.49 -14.93 50.44
C LEU A 32 20.48 -15.41 51.92
N ASP A 33 19.83 -14.75 52.88
CA ASP A 33 19.93 -15.13 54.31
C ASP A 33 19.06 -16.33 54.73
N ALA A 34 18.22 -16.84 53.84
CA ALA A 34 17.26 -17.91 54.12
C ALA A 34 17.51 -19.17 53.28
N VAL A 35 18.77 -19.53 53.08
CA VAL A 35 19.14 -20.89 52.61
C VAL A 35 18.61 -21.85 53.69
N GLY A 36 17.52 -22.55 53.38
CA GLY A 36 16.99 -23.57 54.30
C GLY A 36 17.98 -24.73 54.39
N ASP A 37 17.94 -25.49 55.49
CA ASP A 37 18.79 -26.67 55.68
C ASP A 37 18.73 -27.57 54.42
N GLY A 38 19.87 -27.68 53.72
CA GLY A 38 20.04 -28.52 52.52
C GLY A 38 20.10 -27.80 51.17
N GLU A 39 20.24 -26.47 51.11
CA GLU A 39 20.51 -25.74 49.85
C GLU A 39 21.96 -25.24 49.74
N ASN A 40 22.56 -25.39 48.55
CA ASN A 40 23.92 -24.94 48.27
C ASN A 40 23.90 -23.44 47.96
N TRP A 41 24.38 -22.60 48.89
CA TRP A 41 24.38 -21.14 48.74
C TRP A 41 25.20 -20.63 47.54
N TRP A 42 26.11 -21.44 47.00
CA TRP A 42 26.86 -21.11 45.78
C TRP A 42 26.09 -21.40 44.47
N GLU A 43 24.97 -22.11 44.53
CA GLU A 43 24.08 -22.38 43.38
C GLU A 43 22.92 -21.38 43.29
N THR A 44 22.76 -20.51 44.29
CA THR A 44 21.69 -19.51 44.31
C THR A 44 22.06 -18.29 43.47
N VAL A 45 21.18 -17.91 42.56
CA VAL A 45 21.21 -16.71 41.73
C VAL A 45 20.32 -15.65 42.38
N ASP A 46 20.85 -14.43 42.50
CA ASP A 46 20.09 -13.29 42.96
C ASP A 46 18.89 -12.98 42.07
N LEU A 47 17.83 -12.43 42.67
CA LEU A 47 16.60 -12.16 41.95
C LEU A 47 16.78 -10.99 40.95
N GLN A 48 16.65 -11.30 39.66
CA GLN A 48 16.73 -10.34 38.55
C GLN A 48 15.36 -9.99 37.96
N LYS A 49 14.36 -10.86 38.12
CA LYS A 49 13.02 -10.65 37.55
C LYS A 49 11.93 -11.00 38.55
N LEU A 50 11.12 -10.01 38.92
CA LEU A 50 10.01 -10.16 39.86
C LEU A 50 8.69 -9.77 39.18
N ILE A 51 7.77 -10.73 39.09
CA ILE A 51 6.42 -10.53 38.54
C ILE A 51 5.41 -10.77 39.66
N LEU A 52 4.67 -9.72 39.99
CA LEU A 52 3.61 -9.65 41.02
C LEU A 52 2.25 -9.24 40.41
N ALA A 53 2.11 -9.34 39.09
CA ALA A 53 0.94 -8.86 38.35
C ALA A 53 -0.37 -9.54 38.76
N HIS A 54 -1.51 -8.87 38.61
CA HIS A 54 -2.84 -9.44 38.89
C HIS A 54 -2.97 -9.97 40.32
N ASN A 55 -2.71 -9.13 41.30
CA ASN A 55 -2.94 -9.42 42.72
C ASN A 55 -3.77 -8.28 43.34
N ASP A 56 -3.91 -8.29 44.66
CA ASP A 56 -4.58 -7.24 45.43
C ASP A 56 -3.57 -6.45 46.28
N ILE A 57 -2.32 -6.30 45.80
CA ILE A 57 -1.25 -5.69 46.59
C ILE A 57 -1.52 -4.21 46.79
N GLU A 58 -1.57 -3.78 48.05
CA GLU A 58 -1.89 -2.39 48.42
C GLU A 58 -0.63 -1.55 48.66
N VAL A 59 0.45 -2.18 49.14
CA VAL A 59 1.71 -1.51 49.52
C VAL A 59 2.91 -2.35 49.11
N ILE A 60 3.95 -1.68 48.60
CA ILE A 60 5.31 -2.22 48.48
C ILE A 60 6.17 -1.55 49.55
N THR A 61 6.86 -2.34 50.36
CA THR A 61 7.68 -1.82 51.47
C THR A 61 9.05 -1.33 51.00
N GLU A 62 9.72 -0.56 51.86
CA GLU A 62 11.12 -0.11 51.66
C GLU A 62 12.12 -1.28 51.59
N ASP A 63 11.71 -2.51 51.93
CA ASP A 63 12.55 -3.70 51.77
C ASP A 63 12.86 -4.01 50.30
N LEU A 64 12.17 -3.36 49.34
CA LEU A 64 12.47 -3.45 47.91
C LEU A 64 13.94 -3.15 47.59
N LYS A 65 14.59 -2.28 48.36
CA LYS A 65 16.02 -1.95 48.18
C LYS A 65 16.97 -3.16 48.30
N LYS A 66 16.55 -4.23 48.99
CA LYS A 66 17.34 -5.47 49.13
C LYS A 66 17.47 -6.22 47.80
N LEU A 67 16.65 -5.90 46.79
CA LEU A 67 16.65 -6.52 45.48
C LEU A 67 17.44 -5.68 44.45
N SER A 68 18.64 -5.23 44.81
CA SER A 68 19.45 -4.29 44.00
C SER A 68 19.83 -4.79 42.60
N LEU A 69 19.82 -6.11 42.37
CA LEU A 69 20.12 -6.75 41.09
C LEU A 69 18.89 -6.92 40.18
N LEU A 70 17.73 -6.40 40.59
CA LEU A 70 16.50 -6.52 39.84
C LEU A 70 16.59 -5.74 38.51
N SER A 71 16.34 -6.45 37.41
CA SER A 71 16.29 -5.90 36.05
C SER A 71 14.86 -5.72 35.54
N VAL A 72 13.92 -6.52 36.03
CA VAL A 72 12.50 -6.44 35.64
C VAL A 72 11.61 -6.52 36.86
N LEU A 73 10.77 -5.50 37.04
CA LEU A 73 9.73 -5.46 38.06
C LEU A 73 8.38 -5.24 37.39
N ASN A 74 7.47 -6.17 37.58
CA ASN A 74 6.09 -6.02 37.14
C ASN A 74 5.16 -6.15 38.35
N VAL A 75 4.46 -5.06 38.68
CA VAL A 75 3.45 -4.99 39.74
C VAL A 75 2.11 -4.47 39.19
N SER A 76 1.85 -4.70 37.90
CA SER A 76 0.62 -4.23 37.26
C SER A 76 -0.63 -4.97 37.74
N HIS A 77 -1.80 -4.36 37.54
CA HIS A 77 -3.08 -4.91 38.02
C HIS A 77 -3.05 -5.25 39.51
N ASN A 78 -2.77 -4.23 40.32
CA ASN A 78 -2.79 -4.29 41.79
C ASN A 78 -3.58 -3.08 42.35
N ARG A 79 -3.49 -2.83 43.65
CA ARG A 79 -4.19 -1.75 44.35
C ARG A 79 -3.22 -0.73 44.96
N LEU A 80 -2.03 -0.58 44.39
CA LEU A 80 -0.99 0.28 44.93
C LEU A 80 -1.45 1.73 44.91
N SER A 81 -1.37 2.41 46.06
CA SER A 81 -1.69 3.83 46.20
C SER A 81 -0.45 4.73 46.07
N HIS A 82 0.72 4.22 46.47
CA HIS A 82 2.00 4.92 46.46
C HIS A 82 3.13 3.91 46.19
N LEU A 83 4.29 4.43 45.79
CA LEU A 83 5.53 3.66 45.68
C LEU A 83 6.55 4.14 46.73
N PRO A 84 7.34 3.21 47.31
CA PRO A 84 8.39 3.56 48.27
C PRO A 84 9.55 4.28 47.58
N ALA A 85 10.32 5.06 48.35
CA ALA A 85 11.51 5.75 47.84
C ALA A 85 12.60 4.75 47.39
N ALA A 86 12.65 3.57 48.04
CA ALA A 86 13.52 2.45 47.68
C ALA A 86 13.47 2.03 46.20
N ILE A 87 12.42 2.38 45.42
CA ILE A 87 12.38 2.09 43.99
C ILE A 87 13.57 2.70 43.23
N GLY A 88 14.06 3.87 43.64
CA GLY A 88 15.21 4.54 43.02
C GLY A 88 16.55 3.85 43.28
N GLU A 89 16.64 2.99 44.31
CA GLU A 89 17.85 2.21 44.61
C GLU A 89 18.06 1.06 43.61
N LEU A 90 17.04 0.70 42.82
CA LEU A 90 17.09 -0.34 41.80
C LEU A 90 17.79 0.14 40.51
N THR A 91 19.05 0.55 40.61
CA THR A 91 19.81 1.18 39.51
C THR A 91 20.02 0.31 38.26
N LEU A 92 19.86 -1.02 38.39
CA LEU A 92 19.96 -1.99 37.29
C LEU A 92 18.61 -2.32 36.63
N LEU A 93 17.52 -1.74 37.12
CA LEU A 93 16.18 -1.97 36.60
C LEU A 93 16.07 -1.44 35.17
N LYS A 94 15.69 -2.31 34.24
CA LYS A 94 15.50 -2.00 32.83
C LYS A 94 14.03 -1.86 32.45
N SER A 95 13.14 -2.57 33.15
CA SER A 95 11.71 -2.57 32.88
C SER A 95 10.92 -2.49 34.17
N LEU A 96 10.06 -1.47 34.27
CA LEU A 96 9.16 -1.24 35.38
C LEU A 96 7.73 -1.10 34.87
N ASP A 97 6.86 -2.02 35.27
CA ASP A 97 5.43 -1.99 34.95
C ASP A 97 4.61 -1.80 36.23
N LEU A 98 3.96 -0.64 36.32
CA LEU A 98 3.13 -0.13 37.40
C LEU A 98 1.67 0.06 36.93
N SER A 99 1.33 -0.42 35.73
CA SER A 99 0.04 -0.14 35.10
C SER A 99 -1.14 -0.73 35.87
N PHE A 100 -2.33 -0.14 35.73
CA PHE A 100 -3.56 -0.60 36.41
C PHE A 100 -3.41 -0.68 37.93
N ASN A 101 -3.08 0.45 38.54
CA ASN A 101 -3.01 0.63 39.99
C ASN A 101 -3.79 1.90 40.39
N ALA A 102 -3.64 2.36 41.64
CA ALA A 102 -4.26 3.58 42.15
C ALA A 102 -3.23 4.66 42.53
N LEU A 103 -2.09 4.70 41.84
CA LEU A 103 -0.98 5.60 42.17
C LEU A 103 -1.38 7.07 41.95
N ALA A 104 -1.21 7.89 42.98
CA ALA A 104 -1.45 9.34 42.91
C ALA A 104 -0.22 10.13 42.42
N SER A 105 0.99 9.61 42.70
CA SER A 105 2.27 10.18 42.27
C SER A 105 3.32 9.08 42.09
N ILE A 106 4.41 9.41 41.39
CA ILE A 106 5.63 8.60 41.31
C ILE A 106 6.71 9.32 42.13
N PRO A 107 7.50 8.62 42.97
CA PRO A 107 8.56 9.22 43.78
C PRO A 107 9.66 9.88 42.93
N GLU A 108 10.30 10.92 43.45
CA GLU A 108 11.40 11.64 42.78
C GLU A 108 12.67 10.78 42.69
N GLU A 109 12.79 9.73 43.49
CA GLU A 109 13.89 8.78 43.43
C GLU A 109 13.89 7.97 42.12
N ILE A 110 12.81 7.99 41.33
CA ILE A 110 12.75 7.35 39.99
C ILE A 110 13.88 7.82 39.08
N GLY A 111 14.32 9.08 39.21
CA GLY A 111 15.39 9.66 38.39
C GLY A 111 16.77 9.03 38.59
N LEU A 112 16.96 8.26 39.68
CA LEU A 112 18.22 7.56 39.95
C LEU A 112 18.39 6.29 39.09
N MET A 113 17.31 5.78 38.49
CA MET A 113 17.32 4.57 37.66
C MET A 113 17.82 4.83 36.24
N THR A 114 19.11 5.11 36.12
CA THR A 114 19.76 5.43 34.84
C THR A 114 19.72 4.30 33.79
N SER A 115 19.51 3.05 34.21
CA SER A 115 19.39 1.87 33.32
C SER A 115 17.97 1.62 32.82
N LEU A 116 16.97 2.39 33.27
CA LEU A 116 15.57 2.14 32.96
C LEU A 116 15.31 2.39 31.47
N VAL A 117 14.83 1.37 30.77
CA VAL A 117 14.52 1.41 29.33
C VAL A 117 13.02 1.53 29.10
N LYS A 118 12.22 0.86 29.94
CA LYS A 118 10.76 0.82 29.82
C LYS A 118 10.09 1.18 31.14
N LEU A 119 9.20 2.17 31.09
CA LEU A 119 8.35 2.55 32.21
C LEU A 119 6.90 2.58 31.75
N ASP A 120 6.05 1.77 32.39
CA ASP A 120 4.61 1.81 32.20
C ASP A 120 3.91 2.16 33.50
N CYS A 121 3.27 3.33 33.56
CA CYS A 121 2.45 3.81 34.66
C CYS A 121 1.00 4.06 34.22
N SER A 122 0.56 3.39 33.15
CA SER A 122 -0.76 3.59 32.56
C SER A 122 -1.90 3.20 33.50
N ASN A 123 -3.09 3.79 33.34
CA ASN A 123 -4.28 3.50 34.14
C ASN A 123 -4.01 3.65 35.66
N ASN A 124 -3.59 4.85 36.05
CA ASN A 124 -3.38 5.27 37.44
C ASN A 124 -4.10 6.62 37.68
N GLN A 125 -3.80 7.30 38.80
CA GLN A 125 -4.39 8.59 39.17
C GLN A 125 -3.35 9.72 39.19
N LEU A 126 -2.27 9.59 38.40
CA LEU A 126 -1.15 10.52 38.39
C LEU A 126 -1.60 11.92 37.93
N LYS A 127 -1.30 12.95 38.72
CA LYS A 127 -1.57 14.36 38.38
C LYS A 127 -0.43 15.03 37.65
N GLU A 128 0.79 14.56 37.90
CA GLU A 128 2.03 15.05 37.31
C GLU A 128 3.07 13.93 37.28
N LEU A 129 4.11 14.11 36.47
CA LEU A 129 5.30 13.27 36.48
C LEU A 129 6.40 13.97 37.27
N PRO A 130 7.22 13.24 38.04
CA PRO A 130 8.32 13.82 38.80
C PRO A 130 9.36 14.43 37.87
N ARG A 131 9.94 15.57 38.26
CA ARG A 131 10.92 16.29 37.41
C ARG A 131 12.19 15.47 37.19
N THR A 132 12.57 14.72 38.21
CA THR A 132 13.69 13.78 38.18
C THR A 132 13.56 12.67 37.15
N LEU A 133 12.38 12.40 36.56
CA LEU A 133 12.21 11.39 35.51
C LEU A 133 13.15 11.64 34.30
N GLY A 134 13.54 12.90 34.06
CA GLY A 134 14.57 13.26 33.08
C GLY A 134 15.94 12.58 33.30
N GLY A 135 16.23 12.12 34.52
CA GLY A 135 17.46 11.38 34.86
C GLY A 135 17.52 9.95 34.32
N CYS A 136 16.40 9.38 33.85
CA CYS A 136 16.36 8.07 33.22
C CYS A 136 16.93 8.11 31.78
N LEU A 137 18.25 8.31 31.64
CA LEU A 137 18.91 8.56 30.36
C LEU A 137 18.82 7.41 29.34
N ALA A 138 18.53 6.19 29.79
CA ALA A 138 18.31 5.02 28.93
C ALA A 138 16.85 4.83 28.48
N LEU A 139 15.93 5.68 28.95
CA LEU A 139 14.51 5.51 28.74
C LEU A 139 14.16 5.59 27.26
N SER A 140 13.46 4.54 26.80
CA SER A 140 13.13 4.35 25.40
C SER A 140 11.64 4.18 25.16
N GLU A 141 10.92 3.62 26.14
CA GLU A 141 9.47 3.46 26.10
C GLU A 141 8.87 4.02 27.40
N LEU A 142 8.04 5.05 27.28
CA LEU A 142 7.31 5.66 28.39
C LEU A 142 5.82 5.63 28.10
N LYS A 143 5.07 4.92 28.94
CA LYS A 143 3.61 4.83 28.88
C LYS A 143 3.00 5.39 30.15
N VAL A 144 2.17 6.41 30.00
CA VAL A 144 1.49 7.13 31.08
C VAL A 144 0.01 7.37 30.73
N SER A 145 -0.54 6.50 29.88
CA SER A 145 -1.91 6.61 29.38
C SER A 145 -2.95 6.51 30.50
N ASN A 146 -4.13 7.10 30.31
CA ASN A 146 -5.26 7.08 31.24
C ASN A 146 -4.87 7.51 32.67
N ASN A 147 -4.38 8.74 32.80
CA ASN A 147 -4.05 9.38 34.06
C ASN A 147 -4.72 10.77 34.14
N CYS A 148 -4.31 11.63 35.08
CA CYS A 148 -4.80 13.00 35.25
C CYS A 148 -3.72 14.06 34.96
N ILE A 149 -2.73 13.73 34.14
CA ILE A 149 -1.57 14.60 33.88
C ILE A 149 -1.99 15.84 33.11
N SER A 150 -1.64 17.02 33.62
CA SER A 150 -1.98 18.31 33.00
C SER A 150 -0.81 19.02 32.33
N ILE A 151 0.42 18.70 32.75
CA ILE A 151 1.68 19.26 32.22
C ILE A 151 2.78 18.18 32.24
N LEU A 152 3.70 18.25 31.29
CA LEU A 152 4.92 17.46 31.29
C LEU A 152 6.08 18.27 31.89
N PRO A 153 6.93 17.67 32.76
CA PRO A 153 8.11 18.36 33.27
C PRO A 153 9.12 18.58 32.14
N GLU A 154 9.69 19.78 32.05
CA GLU A 154 10.66 20.16 31.00
C GLU A 154 11.93 19.29 31.03
N ASP A 155 12.32 18.81 32.21
CA ASP A 155 13.47 17.91 32.39
C ASP A 155 13.35 16.60 31.60
N LEU A 156 12.13 16.19 31.20
CA LEU A 156 11.89 15.01 30.36
C LEU A 156 12.51 15.13 28.96
N ALA A 157 12.87 16.35 28.53
CA ALA A 157 13.68 16.58 27.34
C ALA A 157 15.04 15.83 27.38
N SER A 158 15.58 15.55 28.58
CA SER A 158 16.83 14.82 28.76
C SER A 158 16.78 13.35 28.31
N CYS A 159 15.58 12.77 28.21
CA CYS A 159 15.34 11.39 27.73
C CYS A 159 15.48 11.29 26.19
N SER A 160 16.64 11.63 25.64
CA SER A 160 16.91 11.69 24.20
C SER A 160 16.80 10.37 23.43
N LYS A 161 16.79 9.22 24.14
CA LYS A 161 16.64 7.87 23.57
C LYS A 161 15.18 7.39 23.45
N LEU A 162 14.22 8.26 23.76
CA LEU A 162 12.80 7.92 23.72
C LEU A 162 12.38 7.57 22.29
N MET A 163 11.89 6.35 22.11
CA MET A 163 11.39 5.81 20.84
C MET A 163 9.87 5.73 20.82
N LYS A 164 9.24 5.51 21.98
CA LYS A 164 7.79 5.35 22.12
C LYS A 164 7.29 6.16 23.30
N PHE A 165 6.33 7.04 23.06
CA PHE A 165 5.69 7.82 24.09
C PHE A 165 4.17 7.72 23.97
N ASP A 166 3.53 7.21 25.03
CA ASP A 166 2.09 7.10 25.13
C ASP A 166 1.58 7.89 26.33
N ILE A 167 0.83 8.95 26.05
CA ILE A 167 0.17 9.81 27.02
C ILE A 167 -1.33 9.95 26.74
N GLU A 168 -1.93 8.96 26.07
CA GLU A 168 -3.36 8.94 25.78
C GLU A 168 -4.20 9.18 27.04
N GLY A 169 -5.35 9.86 26.94
CA GLY A 169 -6.34 9.86 28.03
C GLY A 169 -5.89 10.65 29.26
N ASN A 170 -5.25 11.79 29.03
CA ASN A 170 -4.80 12.72 30.08
C ASN A 170 -5.48 14.09 29.91
N LYS A 171 -4.99 15.11 30.61
CA LYS A 171 -5.55 16.48 30.62
C LYS A 171 -4.60 17.51 30.04
N LEU A 172 -3.67 17.09 29.18
CA LEU A 172 -2.68 17.99 28.57
C LEU A 172 -3.36 19.03 27.69
N LYS A 173 -2.99 20.30 27.86
CA LYS A 173 -3.45 21.39 27.00
C LYS A 173 -2.43 21.79 25.92
N ILE A 174 -1.15 21.58 26.22
CA ILE A 174 -0.02 21.98 25.38
C ILE A 174 1.02 20.85 25.43
N LEU A 175 1.68 20.60 24.31
CA LEU A 175 2.93 19.84 24.25
C LEU A 175 4.10 20.82 24.11
N SER A 176 5.12 20.67 24.94
CA SER A 176 6.28 21.56 24.94
C SER A 176 7.12 21.39 23.67
N GLU A 177 7.47 22.51 23.04
CA GLU A 177 8.38 22.58 21.88
C GLU A 177 9.74 21.94 22.19
N ASN A 178 10.26 22.22 23.40
CA ASN A 178 11.58 21.76 23.86
C ASN A 178 11.62 20.24 24.06
N ILE A 179 10.57 19.68 24.68
CA ILE A 179 10.47 18.24 24.92
C ILE A 179 10.44 17.47 23.59
N LEU A 180 9.51 17.83 22.69
CA LEU A 180 9.39 17.16 21.40
C LEU A 180 10.62 17.39 20.51
N GLY A 181 11.24 18.57 20.55
CA GLY A 181 12.47 18.84 19.80
C GLY A 181 13.67 17.97 20.24
N SER A 182 13.65 17.46 21.47
CA SER A 182 14.73 16.64 22.02
C SER A 182 14.62 15.15 21.69
N TRP A 183 13.40 14.63 21.49
CA TRP A 183 13.15 13.19 21.24
C TRP A 183 13.33 12.79 19.78
N THR A 184 14.50 13.07 19.20
CA THR A 184 14.79 12.82 17.78
C THR A 184 14.73 11.33 17.37
N MET A 185 14.78 10.41 18.34
CA MET A 185 14.63 8.96 18.13
C MET A 185 13.17 8.47 18.15
N LEU A 186 12.20 9.35 18.35
CA LEU A 186 10.80 8.98 18.49
C LEU A 186 10.25 8.37 17.20
N THR A 187 9.61 7.21 17.36
CA THR A 187 8.97 6.42 16.29
C THR A 187 7.46 6.36 16.45
N GLU A 188 6.97 6.41 17.69
CA GLU A 188 5.55 6.35 18.01
C GLU A 188 5.22 7.40 19.08
N LEU A 189 4.26 8.27 18.77
CA LEU A 189 3.69 9.25 19.69
C LEU A 189 2.18 9.09 19.74
N ASN A 190 1.66 8.67 20.89
CA ASN A 190 0.24 8.64 21.19
C ASN A 190 -0.09 9.72 22.23
N ALA A 191 -0.79 10.76 21.82
CA ALA A 191 -1.29 11.83 22.68
C ALA A 191 -2.80 12.03 22.49
N ALA A 192 -3.50 10.97 22.10
CA ALA A 192 -4.94 10.97 21.93
C ALA A 192 -5.70 11.25 23.24
N LYS A 193 -7.00 11.61 23.15
CA LYS A 193 -7.88 11.83 24.31
C LYS A 193 -7.30 12.82 25.33
N ASN A 194 -6.74 13.92 24.86
CA ASN A 194 -6.24 15.02 25.69
C ASN A 194 -7.04 16.30 25.41
N LEU A 195 -6.54 17.45 25.89
CA LEU A 195 -7.14 18.76 25.69
C LEU A 195 -6.25 19.66 24.81
N LEU A 196 -5.41 19.06 23.95
CA LEU A 196 -4.43 19.78 23.14
C LEU A 196 -5.11 20.72 22.16
N THR A 197 -4.63 21.96 22.06
CA THR A 197 -5.18 22.97 21.14
C THR A 197 -4.38 23.15 19.85
N CYS A 198 -3.10 22.80 19.87
CA CYS A 198 -2.20 22.89 18.72
C CYS A 198 -1.15 21.77 18.77
N ILE A 199 -0.52 21.52 17.63
CA ILE A 199 0.69 20.71 17.51
C ILE A 199 1.87 21.69 17.41
N PRO A 200 2.94 21.51 18.21
CA PRO A 200 4.12 22.38 18.16
C PRO A 200 4.91 22.23 16.84
N GLU A 201 5.63 23.27 16.45
CA GLU A 201 6.43 23.28 15.22
C GLU A 201 7.63 22.32 15.29
N SER A 202 8.11 22.00 16.49
CA SER A 202 9.18 21.02 16.70
C SER A 202 8.82 19.60 16.25
N ILE A 203 7.55 19.30 15.97
CA ILE A 203 7.14 18.01 15.39
C ILE A 203 7.91 17.68 14.10
N GLY A 204 8.24 18.70 13.30
CA GLY A 204 9.00 18.53 12.05
C GLY A 204 10.42 18.01 12.22
N ILE A 205 10.98 18.05 13.44
CA ILE A 205 12.31 17.51 13.74
C ILE A 205 12.26 15.97 13.82
N LEU A 206 11.09 15.39 14.08
CA LEU A 206 10.88 13.95 14.30
C LEU A 206 10.86 13.15 12.99
N SER A 207 12.00 13.10 12.30
CA SER A 207 12.16 12.43 11.00
C SER A 207 11.95 10.91 11.04
N ARG A 208 12.04 10.28 12.22
CA ARG A 208 11.87 8.83 12.46
C ARG A 208 10.45 8.45 12.88
N LEU A 209 9.56 9.42 13.06
CA LEU A 209 8.20 9.19 13.51
C LEU A 209 7.44 8.39 12.45
N VAL A 210 6.94 7.21 12.84
CA VAL A 210 6.18 6.29 11.99
C VAL A 210 4.69 6.41 12.27
N ARG A 211 4.32 6.56 13.55
CA ARG A 211 2.93 6.67 14.00
C ARG A 211 2.74 7.89 14.88
N LEU A 212 1.76 8.71 14.50
CA LEU A 212 1.36 9.89 15.24
C LEU A 212 -0.15 9.84 15.51
N ASP A 213 -0.53 9.85 16.77
CA ASP A 213 -1.92 9.79 17.21
C ASP A 213 -2.28 10.98 18.11
N PHE A 214 -3.24 11.77 17.63
CA PHE A 214 -3.79 12.93 18.30
C PHE A 214 -5.32 12.90 18.30
N HIS A 215 -5.94 11.73 18.10
CA HIS A 215 -7.39 11.65 18.03
C HIS A 215 -8.06 12.16 19.32
N GLN A 216 -9.28 12.68 19.24
CA GLN A 216 -10.05 13.16 20.40
C GLN A 216 -9.32 14.25 21.20
N ASN A 217 -8.91 15.33 20.53
CA ASN A 217 -8.31 16.52 21.12
C ASN A 217 -9.10 17.78 20.72
N LYS A 218 -8.52 18.97 20.94
CA LYS A 218 -9.08 20.27 20.55
C LYS A 218 -8.19 20.99 19.54
N ILE A 219 -7.46 20.24 18.70
CA ILE A 219 -6.47 20.80 17.78
C ILE A 219 -7.17 21.53 16.64
N SER A 220 -6.78 22.78 16.41
CA SER A 220 -7.37 23.65 15.36
C SER A 220 -6.61 23.64 14.04
N SER A 221 -5.32 23.33 14.06
CA SER A 221 -4.45 23.36 12.87
C SER A 221 -3.27 22.38 13.01
N ILE A 222 -2.81 21.88 11.86
CA ILE A 222 -1.55 21.13 11.73
C ILE A 222 -0.48 22.11 11.22
N PRO A 223 0.72 22.18 11.84
CA PRO A 223 1.78 23.09 11.44
C PRO A 223 2.43 22.69 10.11
N SER A 224 3.01 23.66 9.40
CA SER A 224 3.70 23.43 8.12
C SER A 224 4.96 22.58 8.25
N SER A 225 5.58 22.58 9.44
CA SER A 225 6.73 21.73 9.79
C SER A 225 6.46 20.24 9.72
N ILE A 226 5.19 19.79 9.66
CA ILE A 226 4.83 18.38 9.55
C ILE A 226 5.54 17.66 8.39
N LYS A 227 5.90 18.38 7.32
CA LYS A 227 6.70 17.84 6.20
C LYS A 227 8.01 17.18 6.62
N GLY A 228 8.60 17.57 7.75
CA GLY A 228 9.84 16.99 8.26
C GLY A 228 9.69 15.56 8.80
N CYS A 229 8.47 15.09 9.04
CA CYS A 229 8.18 13.71 9.46
C CYS A 229 8.20 12.73 8.27
N HIS A 230 9.35 12.62 7.59
CA HIS A 230 9.51 11.84 6.36
C HIS A 230 9.13 10.35 6.48
N SER A 231 9.24 9.77 7.68
CA SER A 231 8.95 8.35 7.96
C SER A 231 7.48 8.08 8.34
N LEU A 232 6.62 9.11 8.39
CA LEU A 232 5.27 8.98 8.93
C LEU A 232 4.40 8.11 8.02
N ALA A 233 3.91 6.99 8.57
CA ALA A 233 3.09 6.00 7.88
C ALA A 233 1.63 6.03 8.33
N GLU A 234 1.39 6.34 9.61
CA GLU A 234 0.07 6.40 10.23
C GLU A 234 -0.13 7.74 10.94
N PHE A 235 -1.17 8.47 10.55
CA PHE A 235 -1.52 9.75 11.17
C PHE A 235 -3.01 9.81 11.53
N TYR A 236 -3.30 9.82 12.84
CA TYR A 236 -4.65 9.86 13.38
C TYR A 236 -4.95 11.21 14.02
N MET A 237 -5.92 11.92 13.46
CA MET A 237 -6.35 13.27 13.85
C MET A 237 -7.87 13.35 14.03
N GLY A 238 -8.56 12.22 14.09
CA GLY A 238 -10.01 12.15 14.21
C GLY A 238 -10.55 12.85 15.47
N SER A 239 -11.78 13.36 15.43
CA SER A 239 -12.43 14.05 16.56
C SER A 239 -11.63 15.25 17.10
N ASN A 240 -11.29 16.19 16.21
CA ASN A 240 -10.63 17.45 16.54
C ASN A 240 -11.46 18.64 16.01
N VAL A 241 -10.90 19.85 16.01
CA VAL A 241 -11.54 21.07 15.49
C VAL A 241 -10.77 21.63 14.28
N LEU A 242 -10.16 20.76 13.48
CA LEU A 242 -9.40 21.16 12.29
C LEU A 242 -10.31 21.81 11.25
N THR A 243 -9.93 22.98 10.75
CA THR A 243 -10.69 23.72 9.72
C THR A 243 -10.10 23.56 8.32
N ALA A 244 -8.80 23.33 8.22
CA ALA A 244 -8.06 23.10 6.98
C ALA A 244 -6.84 22.20 7.24
N LEU A 245 -6.29 21.63 6.16
CA LEU A 245 -5.01 20.93 6.17
C LEU A 245 -3.93 21.82 5.51
N PRO A 246 -2.69 21.84 6.01
CA PRO A 246 -1.59 22.55 5.36
C PRO A 246 -1.22 21.85 4.04
N PRO A 247 -0.84 22.59 2.98
CA PRO A 247 -0.42 21.99 1.71
C PRO A 247 0.82 21.07 1.86
N GLU A 248 1.68 21.37 2.84
CA GLU A 248 2.88 20.59 3.19
C GLU A 248 2.58 19.15 3.60
N ILE A 249 1.34 18.83 3.99
CA ILE A 249 0.95 17.44 4.29
C ILE A 249 1.18 16.53 3.07
N GLY A 250 1.12 17.07 1.85
CA GLY A 250 1.37 16.34 0.61
C GLY A 250 2.81 15.87 0.41
N GLU A 251 3.76 16.31 1.24
CA GLU A 251 5.18 15.89 1.19
C GLU A 251 5.45 14.58 1.96
N LEU A 252 4.47 14.09 2.72
CA LEU A 252 4.56 12.85 3.51
C LEU A 252 4.49 11.59 2.63
N SER A 253 5.56 11.32 1.88
CA SER A 253 5.60 10.29 0.83
C SER A 253 5.32 8.85 1.29
N LEU A 254 5.55 8.54 2.57
CA LEU A 254 5.34 7.22 3.18
C LEU A 254 3.98 7.08 3.89
N LEU A 255 3.18 8.15 3.93
CA LEU A 255 1.89 8.13 4.63
C LEU A 255 0.93 7.18 3.91
N GLY A 256 0.50 6.13 4.64
CA GLY A 256 -0.43 5.13 4.15
C GLY A 256 -1.82 5.28 4.75
N ASN A 257 -1.90 5.64 6.04
CA ASN A 257 -3.18 5.77 6.74
C ASN A 257 -3.32 7.19 7.28
N LEU A 258 -4.39 7.87 6.85
CA LEU A 258 -4.74 9.20 7.31
C LEU A 258 -6.18 9.21 7.80
N ASP A 259 -6.35 9.44 9.10
CA ASP A 259 -7.66 9.54 9.73
C ASP A 259 -7.93 10.99 10.17
N LEU A 260 -8.93 11.60 9.56
CA LEU A 260 -9.38 12.97 9.79
C LEU A 260 -10.87 13.02 10.14
N HIS A 261 -11.47 11.90 10.58
CA HIS A 261 -12.90 11.85 10.84
C HIS A 261 -13.35 12.87 11.90
N SER A 262 -14.61 13.29 11.90
CA SER A 262 -15.17 14.17 12.94
C SER A 262 -14.35 15.46 13.17
N ASN A 263 -14.08 16.19 12.09
CA ASN A 263 -13.41 17.50 12.10
C ASN A 263 -14.30 18.56 11.42
N GLN A 264 -13.78 19.77 11.19
CA GLN A 264 -14.49 20.87 10.54
C GLN A 264 -13.91 21.22 9.17
N LEU A 265 -13.30 20.24 8.48
CA LEU A 265 -12.65 20.45 7.19
C LEU A 265 -13.68 20.86 6.14
N LYS A 266 -13.42 21.98 5.46
CA LYS A 266 -14.27 22.48 4.36
C LYS A 266 -13.81 21.97 3.00
N VAL A 267 -12.51 21.76 2.83
CA VAL A 267 -11.87 21.34 1.59
C VAL A 267 -10.73 20.38 1.92
N TYR A 268 -10.52 19.39 1.05
CA TYR A 268 -9.30 18.59 1.01
C TYR A 268 -8.34 19.22 -0.01
N PRO A 269 -7.11 19.61 0.38
CA PRO A 269 -6.21 20.34 -0.51
C PRO A 269 -5.72 19.47 -1.67
N VAL A 270 -5.47 20.08 -2.82
CA VAL A 270 -5.00 19.39 -4.04
C VAL A 270 -3.61 18.80 -3.81
N GLU A 271 -2.77 19.47 -3.03
CA GLU A 271 -1.42 19.04 -2.69
C GLU A 271 -1.41 17.69 -1.94
N ALA A 272 -2.40 17.45 -1.08
CA ALA A 272 -2.54 16.19 -0.36
C ALA A 272 -2.94 15.02 -1.28
N CYS A 273 -3.43 15.29 -2.50
CA CYS A 273 -3.73 14.24 -3.48
C CYS A 273 -2.47 13.55 -4.04
N LYS A 274 -1.27 14.08 -3.76
CA LYS A 274 0.02 13.46 -4.10
C LYS A 274 0.37 12.27 -3.19
N LEU A 275 -0.32 12.13 -2.06
CA LEU A 275 -0.05 11.10 -1.07
C LEU A 275 -0.38 9.70 -1.58
N ARG A 276 0.42 8.72 -1.16
CA ARG A 276 0.24 7.29 -1.50
C ARG A 276 -0.60 6.56 -0.45
N LEU A 277 -1.71 7.16 -0.05
CA LEU A 277 -2.61 6.62 0.98
C LEU A 277 -3.24 5.28 0.54
N SER A 278 -3.41 4.38 1.50
CA SER A 278 -4.22 3.16 1.43
C SER A 278 -5.60 3.39 2.06
N VAL A 279 -5.65 4.11 3.18
CA VAL A 279 -6.87 4.43 3.92
C VAL A 279 -6.94 5.94 4.19
N LEU A 280 -8.06 6.55 3.82
CA LEU A 280 -8.39 7.94 4.10
C LEU A 280 -9.79 8.02 4.72
N ASP A 281 -9.87 8.45 5.98
CA ASP A 281 -11.14 8.74 6.64
C ASP A 281 -11.36 10.25 6.72
N LEU A 282 -12.37 10.74 5.99
CA LEU A 282 -12.82 12.12 5.98
C LEU A 282 -14.27 12.23 6.49
N SER A 283 -14.80 11.20 7.14
CA SER A 283 -16.18 11.19 7.60
C SER A 283 -16.46 12.28 8.64
N ASN A 284 -17.72 12.70 8.75
CA ASN A 284 -18.21 13.72 9.69
C ASN A 284 -17.39 15.03 9.62
N ASN A 285 -17.16 15.53 8.41
CA ASN A 285 -16.55 16.83 8.17
C ASN A 285 -17.54 17.80 7.51
N SER A 286 -17.08 18.98 7.13
CA SER A 286 -17.88 20.01 6.45
C SER A 286 -17.55 20.12 4.96
N LEU A 287 -17.12 19.02 4.32
CA LEU A 287 -16.71 19.02 2.92
C LEU A 287 -17.91 19.25 2.00
N SER A 288 -17.82 20.27 1.14
CA SER A 288 -18.85 20.58 0.13
C SER A 288 -18.63 19.85 -1.20
N GLY A 289 -17.39 19.45 -1.47
CA GLY A 289 -16.95 18.71 -2.64
C GLY A 289 -15.56 18.11 -2.42
N LEU A 290 -15.09 17.38 -3.43
CA LEU A 290 -13.75 16.77 -3.45
C LEU A 290 -12.98 17.26 -4.68
N PRO A 291 -11.67 17.52 -4.57
CA PRO A 291 -10.85 17.88 -5.72
C PRO A 291 -10.83 16.73 -6.74
N PRO A 292 -10.98 17.00 -8.05
CA PRO A 292 -10.89 15.99 -9.09
C PRO A 292 -9.55 15.20 -9.07
N GLU A 293 -8.47 15.86 -8.63
CA GLU A 293 -7.11 15.30 -8.46
C GLU A 293 -7.06 14.14 -7.48
N MET A 294 -8.01 14.03 -6.55
CA MET A 294 -8.13 12.87 -5.67
C MET A 294 -8.29 11.57 -6.48
N GLY A 295 -8.86 11.65 -7.69
CA GLY A 295 -8.95 10.54 -8.65
C GLY A 295 -7.60 9.97 -9.11
N THR A 296 -6.48 10.67 -8.87
CA THR A 296 -5.11 10.21 -9.18
C THR A 296 -4.50 9.32 -8.09
N MET A 297 -5.14 9.24 -6.91
CA MET A 297 -4.68 8.43 -5.76
C MET A 297 -4.94 6.93 -5.97
N ILE A 298 -4.19 6.31 -6.88
CA ILE A 298 -4.39 4.90 -7.29
C ILE A 298 -4.15 3.88 -6.17
N THR A 299 -3.41 4.26 -5.11
CA THR A 299 -3.14 3.39 -3.95
C THR A 299 -4.31 3.34 -2.97
N LEU A 300 -5.27 4.27 -3.08
CA LEU A 300 -6.33 4.45 -2.10
C LEU A 300 -7.37 3.33 -2.21
N ARG A 301 -7.40 2.46 -1.20
CA ARG A 301 -8.28 1.29 -1.14
C ARG A 301 -9.58 1.59 -0.41
N LYS A 302 -9.54 2.46 0.60
CA LYS A 302 -10.67 2.79 1.46
C LYS A 302 -10.75 4.30 1.66
N LEU A 303 -11.83 4.89 1.17
CA LEU A 303 -12.19 6.30 1.35
C LEU A 303 -13.54 6.40 2.07
N LEU A 304 -13.55 7.00 3.26
CA LEU A 304 -14.76 7.21 4.05
C LEU A 304 -15.17 8.68 4.02
N LEU A 305 -16.41 8.96 3.62
CA LEU A 305 -16.93 10.32 3.39
C LEU A 305 -18.29 10.58 4.06
N ALA A 306 -18.81 9.60 4.80
CA ALA A 306 -20.11 9.68 5.45
C ALA A 306 -20.21 10.94 6.33
N GLY A 307 -21.40 11.54 6.45
CA GLY A 307 -21.59 12.71 7.32
C GLY A 307 -21.04 14.05 6.81
N ASN A 308 -20.67 14.15 5.52
CA ASN A 308 -20.31 15.41 4.87
C ASN A 308 -21.46 15.99 4.02
N PRO A 309 -21.61 17.33 3.94
CA PRO A 309 -22.60 18.00 3.09
C PRO A 309 -22.18 18.03 1.60
N LEU A 310 -21.88 16.88 1.00
CA LEU A 310 -21.42 16.73 -0.38
C LEU A 310 -22.58 16.92 -1.38
N ARG A 311 -22.91 18.17 -1.70
CA ARG A 311 -24.03 18.52 -2.60
C ARG A 311 -23.76 18.18 -4.07
N THR A 312 -22.50 18.02 -4.44
CA THR A 312 -22.04 17.88 -5.84
C THR A 312 -21.95 16.43 -6.33
N LEU A 313 -22.10 15.45 -5.44
CA LEU A 313 -21.95 14.02 -5.70
C LEU A 313 -23.24 13.28 -5.39
N ARG A 314 -23.65 12.35 -6.28
CA ARG A 314 -24.84 11.52 -6.05
C ARG A 314 -24.58 10.55 -4.89
N GLY A 315 -25.58 10.33 -4.03
CA GLY A 315 -25.48 9.46 -2.86
C GLY A 315 -25.03 8.03 -3.16
N SER A 316 -25.39 7.48 -4.34
CA SER A 316 -24.96 6.15 -4.77
C SER A 316 -23.45 6.02 -5.05
N LEU A 317 -22.77 7.11 -5.41
CA LEU A 317 -21.31 7.15 -5.57
C LEU A 317 -20.59 7.25 -4.23
N LEU A 318 -21.24 7.86 -3.23
CA LEU A 318 -20.70 8.02 -1.87
C LEU A 318 -20.80 6.73 -1.05
N SER A 319 -21.84 5.92 -1.29
CA SER A 319 -22.02 4.61 -0.65
C SER A 319 -21.39 3.45 -1.44
N GLY A 320 -20.86 3.72 -2.63
CA GLY A 320 -20.28 2.71 -3.52
C GLY A 320 -18.80 2.42 -3.24
N PRO A 321 -18.18 1.50 -4.00
CA PRO A 321 -16.75 1.19 -3.88
C PRO A 321 -15.88 2.41 -4.19
N THR A 322 -14.83 2.63 -3.39
CA THR A 322 -13.89 3.76 -3.53
C THR A 322 -13.36 3.92 -4.95
N SER A 323 -13.04 2.83 -5.65
CA SER A 323 -12.55 2.86 -7.04
C SER A 323 -13.51 3.52 -8.03
N THR A 324 -14.83 3.40 -7.81
CA THR A 324 -15.85 4.00 -8.70
C THR A 324 -15.89 5.52 -8.51
N LEU A 325 -15.81 5.98 -7.26
CA LEU A 325 -15.74 7.41 -6.95
C LEU A 325 -14.46 8.04 -7.49
N LEU A 326 -13.31 7.37 -7.32
CA LEU A 326 -12.04 7.85 -7.86
C LEU A 326 -12.05 7.92 -9.39
N LYS A 327 -12.66 6.94 -10.06
CA LYS A 327 -12.85 6.97 -11.52
C LYS A 327 -13.73 8.14 -11.96
N HIS A 328 -14.82 8.40 -11.23
CA HIS A 328 -15.71 9.54 -11.49
C HIS A 328 -14.99 10.88 -11.32
N LEU A 329 -14.24 11.07 -10.24
CA LEU A 329 -13.45 12.27 -10.01
C LEU A 329 -12.39 12.46 -11.10
N ARG A 330 -11.72 11.37 -11.51
CA ARG A 330 -10.76 11.39 -12.62
C ARG A 330 -11.39 11.82 -13.95
N SER A 331 -12.63 11.42 -14.23
CA SER A 331 -13.34 11.86 -15.43
C SER A 331 -13.72 13.34 -15.45
N ARG A 332 -13.69 14.03 -14.29
CA ARG A 332 -13.91 15.48 -14.22
C ARG A 332 -12.66 16.29 -14.53
N LEU A 333 -11.46 15.73 -14.31
CA LEU A 333 -10.22 16.37 -14.76
C LEU A 333 -10.19 16.56 -16.29
N SER A 334 -10.87 15.68 -17.04
CA SER A 334 -11.00 15.78 -18.50
C SER A 334 -12.11 16.71 -18.98
N SER A 335 -13.04 17.15 -18.12
CA SER A 335 -14.21 17.95 -18.55
C SER A 335 -14.05 19.46 -18.32
N ASP A 336 -13.15 19.89 -17.42
CA ASP A 336 -13.02 21.31 -17.06
C ASP A 336 -12.25 22.15 -18.10
N GLU A 337 -11.61 21.53 -19.11
CA GLU A 337 -11.00 22.29 -20.22
C GLU A 337 -12.02 22.78 -21.27
N GLU A 338 -13.28 22.30 -21.26
CA GLU A 338 -14.32 22.72 -22.21
C GLU A 338 -15.21 23.87 -21.69
N ALA A 339 -15.19 24.19 -20.39
CA ALA A 339 -16.17 25.11 -19.78
C ALA A 339 -15.71 26.58 -19.65
N SER A 340 -14.49 26.92 -20.07
CA SER A 340 -13.99 28.32 -20.08
C SER A 340 -13.51 28.76 -21.46
N GLY A 341 -14.29 28.44 -22.50
CA GLY A 341 -14.02 28.79 -23.90
C GLY A 341 -15.03 29.80 -24.45
N SER A 342 -14.99 31.06 -24.02
CA SER A 342 -15.58 32.14 -24.81
C SER A 342 -14.67 33.36 -24.82
N GLY A 343 -14.04 33.59 -25.98
CA GLY A 343 -13.41 34.86 -26.35
C GLY A 343 -11.94 34.98 -25.97
N VAL A 344 -11.04 34.61 -26.88
CA VAL A 344 -10.21 35.53 -27.67
C VAL A 344 -9.13 34.69 -28.38
N SER A 345 -9.05 34.95 -29.68
CA SER A 345 -8.10 34.44 -30.65
C SER A 345 -6.62 34.60 -30.26
N GLY A 346 -5.82 33.59 -30.60
CA GLY A 346 -4.48 33.79 -31.15
C GLY A 346 -3.29 33.52 -30.22
N VAL A 347 -2.54 32.49 -30.59
CA VAL A 347 -1.09 32.32 -30.37
C VAL A 347 -0.66 31.84 -28.97
N GLY A 348 -0.24 30.57 -28.91
CA GLY A 348 0.80 30.09 -28.00
C GLY A 348 0.40 29.01 -26.99
N LYS A 349 0.85 27.76 -27.21
CA LYS A 349 1.46 26.87 -26.18
C LYS A 349 1.95 25.53 -26.78
N PRO A 350 3.17 25.47 -27.33
CA PRO A 350 3.90 24.22 -27.58
C PRO A 350 4.73 23.73 -26.37
N THR A 351 4.80 24.51 -25.27
CA THR A 351 5.83 24.33 -24.23
C THR A 351 5.48 23.30 -23.14
N LEU A 352 4.21 23.19 -22.72
CA LEU A 352 3.80 22.26 -21.65
C LEU A 352 3.88 20.78 -22.03
N LYS A 353 3.63 20.45 -23.31
CA LYS A 353 3.74 19.07 -23.83
C LYS A 353 5.21 18.62 -23.87
N ASN A 354 6.13 19.51 -24.24
CA ASN A 354 7.55 19.20 -24.27
C ASN A 354 8.13 18.97 -22.87
N ASP A 355 7.67 19.68 -21.84
CA ASP A 355 8.16 19.47 -20.47
C ASP A 355 7.74 18.11 -19.87
N GLN A 356 6.52 17.65 -20.16
CA GLN A 356 6.05 16.32 -19.75
C GLN A 356 6.81 15.21 -20.47
N ILE A 357 7.07 15.39 -21.77
CA ILE A 357 7.83 14.44 -22.59
C ILE A 357 9.29 14.40 -22.13
N SER A 358 9.89 15.55 -21.80
CA SER A 358 11.26 15.66 -21.27
C SER A 358 11.39 14.98 -19.91
N LYS A 359 10.38 15.14 -19.04
CA LYS A 359 10.34 14.50 -17.72
C LYS A 359 10.14 12.98 -17.82
N ALA A 360 9.29 12.53 -18.75
CA ALA A 360 9.13 11.10 -19.04
C ALA A 360 10.42 10.49 -19.62
N ALA A 361 11.12 11.20 -20.52
CA ALA A 361 12.41 10.80 -21.07
C ALA A 361 13.54 10.77 -20.00
N GLN A 362 13.50 11.71 -19.04
CA GLN A 362 14.45 11.71 -17.92
C GLN A 362 14.19 10.58 -16.93
N LEU A 363 12.91 10.24 -16.68
CA LEU A 363 12.52 9.09 -15.85
C LEU A 363 12.89 7.76 -16.51
N SER A 364 12.73 7.65 -17.83
CA SER A 364 13.06 6.43 -18.59
C SER A 364 14.55 6.12 -18.63
N ALA A 365 15.43 7.12 -18.47
CA ALA A 365 16.88 6.89 -18.37
C ALA A 365 17.26 6.00 -17.16
N SER A 366 16.44 5.98 -16.11
CA SER A 366 16.67 5.14 -14.92
C SER A 366 15.96 3.78 -14.98
N SER A 367 14.76 3.72 -15.57
CA SER A 367 13.90 2.54 -15.58
C SER A 367 14.03 1.67 -16.85
N LYS A 368 14.62 2.19 -17.93
CA LYS A 368 14.59 1.61 -19.29
C LYS A 368 13.18 1.41 -19.87
N GLU A 369 12.16 1.91 -19.17
CA GLU A 369 10.77 1.91 -19.61
C GLU A 369 10.31 3.34 -19.82
N LEU A 370 9.78 3.63 -21.00
CA LEU A 370 9.20 4.92 -21.34
C LEU A 370 7.71 4.75 -21.61
N SER A 371 6.89 5.40 -20.79
CA SER A 371 5.45 5.48 -21.03
C SER A 371 5.05 6.93 -21.32
N LEU A 372 4.51 7.11 -22.52
CA LEU A 372 3.96 8.35 -23.07
C LEU A 372 2.49 8.15 -23.45
N SER A 373 1.80 7.21 -22.79
CA SER A 373 0.40 6.90 -23.09
C SER A 373 -0.53 8.02 -22.65
N ASP A 374 -1.61 8.26 -23.40
CA ASP A 374 -2.69 9.19 -23.02
C ASP A 374 -2.24 10.66 -22.87
N LEU A 375 -1.29 11.10 -23.72
CA LEU A 375 -0.74 12.46 -23.73
C LEU A 375 -1.27 13.32 -24.89
N GLY A 376 -2.15 12.77 -25.73
CA GLY A 376 -2.69 13.46 -26.91
C GLY A 376 -1.60 13.84 -27.93
N LEU A 377 -0.60 12.96 -28.11
CA LEU A 377 0.49 13.16 -29.06
C LEU A 377 0.02 12.89 -30.49
N ASN A 378 0.32 13.81 -31.40
CA ASN A 378 0.11 13.61 -32.85
C ASN A 378 1.37 13.08 -33.55
N SER A 379 2.54 13.42 -33.00
CA SER A 379 3.87 13.00 -33.44
C SER A 379 4.76 12.88 -32.21
N ILE A 380 5.81 12.07 -32.30
CA ILE A 380 6.72 11.84 -31.18
C ILE A 380 7.94 12.75 -31.34
N PRO A 381 8.30 13.59 -30.36
CA PRO A 381 9.44 14.50 -30.48
C PRO A 381 10.77 13.75 -30.58
N SER A 382 11.70 14.27 -31.40
CA SER A 382 13.02 13.65 -31.62
C SER A 382 13.87 13.53 -30.35
N VAL A 383 13.67 14.44 -29.39
CA VAL A 383 14.37 14.49 -28.09
C VAL A 383 14.16 13.22 -27.25
N VAL A 384 13.08 12.47 -27.49
CA VAL A 384 12.78 11.22 -26.79
C VAL A 384 13.74 10.09 -27.14
N TRP A 385 14.36 10.15 -28.33
CA TRP A 385 15.12 9.04 -28.91
C TRP A 385 16.61 9.09 -28.61
N GLU A 386 17.10 10.11 -27.90
CA GLU A 386 18.52 10.25 -27.57
C GLU A 386 19.01 9.17 -26.58
N SER A 387 18.10 8.51 -25.85
CA SER A 387 18.45 7.40 -24.97
C SER A 387 18.39 6.04 -25.70
N ASN A 388 19.54 5.47 -26.03
CA ASN A 388 19.66 4.20 -26.77
C ASN A 388 19.31 2.92 -25.98
N GLU A 389 18.80 3.02 -24.75
CA GLU A 389 18.62 1.87 -23.83
C GLU A 389 17.16 1.55 -23.47
N ILE A 390 16.17 2.01 -24.25
CA ILE A 390 14.75 1.73 -23.95
C ILE A 390 14.41 0.28 -24.30
N ILE A 391 13.89 -0.46 -23.30
CA ILE A 391 13.44 -1.85 -23.43
C ILE A 391 11.92 -1.92 -23.64
N LYS A 392 11.17 -1.02 -23.02
CA LYS A 392 9.71 -0.97 -23.14
C LYS A 392 9.21 0.43 -23.44
N LEU A 393 8.41 0.54 -24.49
CA LEU A 393 7.85 1.78 -24.97
C LEU A 393 6.33 1.68 -25.05
N ASP A 394 5.63 2.52 -24.30
CA ASP A 394 4.18 2.64 -24.34
C ASP A 394 3.76 4.00 -24.89
N LEU A 395 3.16 3.97 -26.07
CA LEU A 395 2.66 5.12 -26.82
C LEU A 395 1.13 5.03 -27.01
N SER A 396 0.46 4.20 -26.20
CA SER A 396 -0.97 3.91 -26.36
C SER A 396 -1.86 5.12 -26.07
N GLN A 397 -3.08 5.14 -26.61
CA GLN A 397 -4.07 6.19 -26.35
C GLN A 397 -3.61 7.60 -26.77
N ASN A 398 -2.91 7.70 -27.90
CA ASN A 398 -2.52 8.97 -28.49
C ASN A 398 -3.23 9.18 -29.84
N SER A 399 -2.85 10.22 -30.57
CA SER A 399 -3.33 10.52 -31.92
C SER A 399 -2.23 10.35 -32.97
N ILE A 400 -1.31 9.39 -32.76
CA ILE A 400 -0.15 9.18 -33.63
C ILE A 400 -0.61 8.59 -34.97
N GLU A 401 -0.21 9.21 -36.07
CA GLU A 401 -0.53 8.75 -37.43
C GLU A 401 0.61 7.92 -38.06
N GLU A 402 1.86 8.25 -37.75
CA GLU A 402 3.05 7.58 -38.29
C GLU A 402 4.15 7.52 -37.21
N LEU A 403 5.00 6.49 -37.28
CA LEU A 403 6.15 6.36 -36.41
C LEU A 403 7.37 7.08 -37.02
N PRO A 404 8.12 7.86 -36.22
CA PRO A 404 9.33 8.53 -36.70
C PRO A 404 10.42 7.52 -37.04
N HIS A 405 11.24 7.80 -38.05
CA HIS A 405 12.34 6.92 -38.47
C HIS A 405 13.41 6.81 -37.37
N GLU A 406 13.54 7.84 -36.52
CA GLU A 406 14.47 7.92 -35.40
C GLU A 406 14.25 6.81 -34.36
N LEU A 407 13.02 6.30 -34.23
CA LEU A 407 12.67 5.18 -33.35
C LEU A 407 13.42 3.88 -33.74
N SER A 408 13.90 3.77 -34.98
CA SER A 408 14.76 2.67 -35.44
C SER A 408 16.07 2.55 -34.66
N SER A 409 16.51 3.63 -33.99
CA SER A 409 17.73 3.66 -33.19
C SER A 409 17.61 2.83 -31.90
N CYS A 410 16.39 2.56 -31.41
CA CYS A 410 16.12 1.80 -30.19
C CYS A 410 16.21 0.26 -30.43
N SER A 411 17.37 -0.23 -30.85
CA SER A 411 17.60 -1.65 -31.19
C SER A 411 17.42 -2.64 -30.02
N SER A 412 17.39 -2.15 -28.77
CA SER A 412 17.19 -2.95 -27.56
C SER A 412 15.72 -3.16 -27.17
N LEU A 413 14.77 -2.63 -27.96
CA LEU A 413 13.36 -2.64 -27.62
C LEU A 413 12.77 -4.06 -27.64
N GLN A 414 12.12 -4.43 -26.53
CA GLN A 414 11.46 -5.73 -26.35
C GLN A 414 9.93 -5.59 -26.32
N VAL A 415 9.39 -4.46 -25.86
CA VAL A 415 7.94 -4.24 -25.73
C VAL A 415 7.55 -2.92 -26.38
N LEU A 416 6.65 -2.97 -27.36
CA LEU A 416 6.11 -1.81 -28.06
C LEU A 416 4.58 -1.80 -28.01
N LEU A 417 4.01 -0.83 -27.31
CA LEU A 417 2.56 -0.66 -27.17
C LEU A 417 2.12 0.59 -27.95
N LEU A 418 1.28 0.38 -28.96
CA LEU A 418 0.76 1.41 -29.87
C LEU A 418 -0.78 1.38 -29.94
N SER A 419 -1.42 0.74 -28.95
CA SER A 419 -2.86 0.56 -28.86
C SER A 419 -3.62 1.89 -28.91
N ARG A 420 -4.74 1.95 -29.63
CA ARG A 420 -5.62 3.13 -29.72
C ARG A 420 -4.90 4.40 -30.21
N ASN A 421 -4.34 4.33 -31.40
CA ASN A 421 -3.75 5.46 -32.12
C ASN A 421 -4.47 5.68 -33.47
N LYS A 422 -3.90 6.51 -34.34
CA LYS A 422 -4.42 6.82 -35.69
C LYS A 422 -3.50 6.29 -36.80
N ILE A 423 -2.74 5.23 -36.53
CA ILE A 423 -1.77 4.68 -37.49
C ILE A 423 -2.49 4.08 -38.69
N LYS A 424 -2.22 4.62 -39.88
CA LYS A 424 -2.92 4.23 -41.12
C LYS A 424 -2.17 3.18 -41.94
N GLU A 425 -0.83 3.23 -41.93
CA GLU A 425 0.04 2.38 -42.72
C GLU A 425 0.96 1.54 -41.82
N TRP A 426 1.39 0.37 -42.30
CA TRP A 426 2.27 -0.51 -41.54
C TRP A 426 3.68 0.10 -41.40
N PRO A 427 4.23 0.27 -40.18
CA PRO A 427 5.52 0.91 -39.97
C PRO A 427 6.71 -0.05 -40.18
N GLY A 428 6.82 -0.63 -41.38
CA GLY A 428 7.80 -1.67 -41.70
C GLY A 428 9.26 -1.24 -41.55
N ALA A 429 9.59 0.00 -41.93
CA ALA A 429 10.95 0.53 -41.80
C ALA A 429 11.45 0.50 -40.35
N VAL A 430 10.61 0.94 -39.41
CA VAL A 430 10.96 0.99 -37.98
C VAL A 430 10.95 -0.41 -37.36
N LEU A 431 9.90 -1.21 -37.63
CA LEU A 431 9.78 -2.55 -37.06
C LEU A 431 10.88 -3.51 -37.54
N SER A 432 11.43 -3.30 -38.74
CA SER A 432 12.56 -4.10 -39.25
C SER A 432 13.82 -3.99 -38.41
N SER A 433 13.95 -2.93 -37.60
CA SER A 433 15.11 -2.68 -36.73
C SER A 433 15.01 -3.38 -35.36
N PHE A 434 13.85 -3.95 -35.01
CA PHE A 434 13.58 -4.52 -33.68
C PHE A 434 13.66 -6.05 -33.65
N SER A 435 14.85 -6.59 -33.87
CA SER A 435 15.09 -8.04 -33.92
C SER A 435 14.83 -8.78 -32.59
N HIS A 436 14.77 -8.06 -31.47
CA HIS A 436 14.54 -8.60 -30.12
C HIS A 436 13.15 -8.34 -29.56
N LEU A 437 12.21 -7.88 -30.40
CA LEU A 437 10.87 -7.52 -29.95
C LEU A 437 10.10 -8.78 -29.51
N LEU A 438 9.62 -8.76 -28.26
CA LEU A 438 8.84 -9.84 -27.64
C LEU A 438 7.34 -9.52 -27.63
N CYS A 439 6.95 -8.25 -27.55
CA CYS A 439 5.55 -7.85 -27.48
C CYS A 439 5.25 -6.65 -28.37
N LEU A 440 4.25 -6.80 -29.23
CA LEU A 440 3.75 -5.76 -30.12
C LEU A 440 2.23 -5.65 -30.01
N LYS A 441 1.74 -4.50 -29.55
CA LYS A 441 0.30 -4.20 -29.54
C LYS A 441 -0.01 -3.04 -30.47
N LEU A 442 -0.83 -3.29 -31.48
CA LEU A 442 -1.27 -2.34 -32.51
C LEU A 442 -2.80 -2.28 -32.60
N ASP A 443 -3.51 -2.74 -31.57
CA ASP A 443 -4.97 -2.79 -31.58
C ASP A 443 -5.61 -1.40 -31.64
N ASN A 444 -6.83 -1.34 -32.18
CA ASN A 444 -7.61 -0.11 -32.34
C ASN A 444 -6.84 0.99 -33.11
N ASN A 445 -6.21 0.63 -34.24
CA ASN A 445 -5.66 1.58 -35.20
C ASN A 445 -6.41 1.49 -36.55
N PRO A 446 -6.46 2.56 -37.35
CA PRO A 446 -7.05 2.51 -38.69
C PRO A 446 -6.09 1.93 -39.75
N LEU A 447 -5.38 0.84 -39.47
CA LEU A 447 -4.44 0.22 -40.42
C LEU A 447 -5.16 -0.24 -41.69
N ARG A 448 -4.69 0.23 -42.85
CA ARG A 448 -5.29 -0.04 -44.16
C ARG A 448 -4.86 -1.36 -44.77
N GLN A 449 -3.58 -1.70 -44.62
CA GLN A 449 -2.99 -2.94 -45.12
C GLN A 449 -1.83 -3.39 -44.22
N ILE A 450 -1.66 -4.70 -44.11
CA ILE A 450 -0.46 -5.33 -43.54
C ILE A 450 0.31 -5.98 -44.71
N PRO A 451 1.57 -5.60 -44.98
CA PRO A 451 2.33 -6.15 -46.10
C PRO A 451 2.76 -7.60 -45.83
N SER A 452 2.99 -8.39 -46.89
CA SER A 452 3.26 -9.84 -46.76
C SER A 452 4.57 -10.19 -46.05
N ASP A 453 5.51 -9.26 -45.97
CA ASP A 453 6.80 -9.37 -45.30
C ASP A 453 6.82 -8.73 -43.90
N ALA A 454 5.66 -8.26 -43.40
CA ALA A 454 5.53 -7.48 -42.16
C ALA A 454 6.24 -8.05 -40.93
N PHE A 455 6.22 -9.38 -40.76
CA PHE A 455 6.74 -10.06 -39.57
C PHE A 455 8.08 -10.78 -39.81
N GLN A 456 8.71 -10.62 -40.97
CA GLN A 456 9.94 -11.35 -41.31
C GLN A 456 11.11 -11.03 -40.34
N ALA A 457 11.16 -9.81 -39.82
CA ALA A 457 12.17 -9.38 -38.85
C ALA A 457 11.81 -9.68 -37.38
N LEU A 458 10.57 -10.07 -37.08
CA LEU A 458 10.02 -10.17 -35.71
C LEU A 458 9.96 -11.62 -35.20
N SER A 459 10.99 -12.42 -35.48
CA SER A 459 11.00 -13.87 -35.20
C SER A 459 10.94 -14.25 -33.71
N GLN A 460 11.27 -13.33 -32.79
CA GLN A 460 11.24 -13.57 -31.34
C GLN A 460 9.92 -13.17 -30.67
N LEU A 461 8.94 -12.69 -31.44
CA LEU A 461 7.69 -12.16 -30.89
C LEU A 461 6.90 -13.25 -30.16
N GLN A 462 6.52 -12.94 -28.92
CA GLN A 462 5.71 -13.80 -28.05
C GLN A 462 4.26 -13.31 -27.95
N ILE A 463 4.02 -12.00 -28.02
CA ILE A 463 2.69 -11.39 -27.90
C ILE A 463 2.43 -10.48 -29.10
N LEU A 464 1.34 -10.74 -29.81
CA LEU A 464 0.88 -9.92 -30.94
C LEU A 464 -0.60 -9.58 -30.80
N ASP A 465 -0.92 -8.29 -30.76
CA ASP A 465 -2.31 -7.80 -30.80
C ASP A 465 -2.53 -6.88 -31.99
N LEU A 466 -3.37 -7.32 -32.94
CA LEU A 466 -3.79 -6.56 -34.12
C LEU A 466 -5.29 -6.25 -34.11
N SER A 467 -5.96 -6.43 -32.97
CA SER A 467 -7.40 -6.36 -32.87
C SER A 467 -7.97 -5.02 -33.34
N ARG A 468 -9.16 -5.03 -33.96
CA ARG A 468 -9.91 -3.84 -34.39
C ARG A 468 -9.12 -2.91 -35.33
N ASN A 469 -8.28 -3.48 -36.19
CA ASN A 469 -7.72 -2.80 -37.34
C ASN A 469 -8.66 -2.88 -38.55
N ALA A 470 -8.52 -1.96 -39.52
CA ALA A 470 -9.41 -1.90 -40.68
C ALA A 470 -9.05 -2.90 -41.80
N SER A 471 -7.81 -3.39 -41.79
CA SER A 471 -7.24 -4.34 -42.75
C SER A 471 -7.56 -5.79 -42.39
N SER A 472 -7.84 -6.64 -43.38
CA SER A 472 -7.79 -8.10 -43.18
C SER A 472 -6.34 -8.58 -43.27
N LEU A 473 -6.03 -9.74 -42.68
CA LEU A 473 -4.73 -10.39 -42.85
C LEU A 473 -4.55 -10.82 -44.32
N PRO A 474 -3.35 -10.67 -44.91
CA PRO A 474 -3.06 -11.21 -46.24
C PRO A 474 -3.26 -12.72 -46.30
N LYS A 475 -3.69 -13.23 -47.47
CA LYS A 475 -3.85 -14.68 -47.71
C LYS A 475 -2.52 -15.45 -47.79
N SER A 476 -1.39 -14.76 -47.82
CA SER A 476 -0.06 -15.35 -47.77
C SER A 476 0.29 -15.76 -46.32
N PRO A 477 1.17 -16.76 -46.13
CA PRO A 477 1.57 -17.25 -44.81
C PRO A 477 2.44 -16.26 -44.04
N ILE A 478 1.79 -15.22 -43.53
CA ILE A 478 2.43 -14.04 -42.94
C ILE A 478 2.87 -14.27 -41.49
N LEU A 479 2.19 -15.16 -40.76
CA LEU A 479 2.48 -15.48 -39.36
C LEU A 479 3.53 -16.59 -39.20
N SER A 480 3.93 -17.27 -40.28
CA SER A 480 4.91 -18.36 -40.23
C SER A 480 6.26 -18.02 -39.59
N PRO A 481 6.80 -16.80 -39.72
CA PRO A 481 8.04 -16.42 -39.03
C PRO A 481 7.93 -16.38 -37.49
N LEU A 482 6.72 -16.28 -36.94
CA LEU A 482 6.46 -16.04 -35.51
C LEU A 482 6.42 -17.35 -34.69
N SER A 483 7.45 -18.19 -34.83
CA SER A 483 7.49 -19.53 -34.20
C SER A 483 7.46 -19.54 -32.67
N GLN A 484 7.78 -18.41 -32.02
CA GLN A 484 7.80 -18.24 -30.56
C GLN A 484 6.52 -17.61 -29.99
N LEU A 485 5.48 -17.46 -30.81
CA LEU A 485 4.26 -16.74 -30.42
C LEU A 485 3.47 -17.53 -29.37
N GLN A 486 3.15 -16.86 -28.27
CA GLN A 486 2.40 -17.39 -27.13
C GLN A 486 1.00 -16.78 -27.05
N GLU A 487 0.83 -15.52 -27.42
CA GLU A 487 -0.46 -14.83 -27.41
C GLU A 487 -0.73 -14.13 -28.73
N LEU A 488 -1.90 -14.42 -29.32
CA LEU A 488 -2.33 -13.83 -30.58
C LEU A 488 -3.77 -13.32 -30.47
N TYR A 489 -3.94 -12.02 -30.69
CA TYR A 489 -5.23 -11.35 -30.68
C TYR A 489 -5.54 -10.75 -32.05
N LEU A 490 -6.59 -11.26 -32.69
CA LEU A 490 -7.07 -10.88 -34.03
C LEU A 490 -8.57 -10.56 -33.99
N ARG A 491 -9.05 -9.98 -32.89
CA ARG A 491 -10.46 -9.67 -32.71
C ARG A 491 -10.91 -8.60 -33.71
N CYS A 492 -12.09 -8.75 -34.30
CA CYS A 492 -12.66 -7.74 -35.21
C CYS A 492 -11.74 -7.37 -36.38
N MET A 493 -11.16 -8.39 -37.02
CA MET A 493 -10.27 -8.26 -38.17
C MET A 493 -10.93 -8.58 -39.52
N ARG A 494 -12.24 -8.88 -39.52
CA ARG A 494 -13.00 -9.29 -40.72
C ARG A 494 -12.41 -10.54 -41.39
N LEU A 495 -12.03 -11.53 -40.58
CA LEU A 495 -11.53 -12.82 -41.08
C LEU A 495 -12.72 -13.74 -41.43
N ASP A 496 -12.71 -14.33 -42.61
CA ASP A 496 -13.75 -15.27 -43.08
C ASP A 496 -13.44 -16.74 -42.71
N GLU A 497 -12.16 -17.04 -42.52
CA GLU A 497 -11.63 -18.36 -42.17
C GLU A 497 -10.43 -18.19 -41.20
N VAL A 498 -10.11 -19.25 -40.47
CA VAL A 498 -8.89 -19.28 -39.65
C VAL A 498 -7.67 -19.41 -40.59
N PRO A 499 -6.69 -18.49 -40.53
CA PRO A 499 -5.47 -18.61 -41.33
C PRO A 499 -4.78 -19.96 -41.16
N SER A 500 -4.36 -20.54 -42.29
CA SER A 500 -3.84 -21.91 -42.36
C SER A 500 -2.53 -22.13 -41.58
N GLU A 501 -1.87 -21.03 -41.21
CA GLU A 501 -0.59 -21.02 -40.49
C GLU A 501 -0.77 -21.09 -38.97
N ILE A 502 -1.93 -20.69 -38.44
CA ILE A 502 -2.20 -20.66 -36.98
C ILE A 502 -1.95 -22.04 -36.34
N PRO A 503 -2.41 -23.17 -36.91
CA PRO A 503 -2.12 -24.51 -36.37
C PRO A 503 -0.63 -24.86 -36.24
N ASN A 504 0.27 -24.16 -36.93
CA ASN A 504 1.71 -24.39 -36.84
C ASN A 504 2.38 -23.65 -35.67
N LEU A 505 1.67 -22.72 -35.01
CA LEU A 505 2.17 -21.93 -33.88
C LEU A 505 2.03 -22.71 -32.56
N VAL A 506 2.75 -23.83 -32.44
CA VAL A 506 2.56 -24.81 -31.36
C VAL A 506 2.82 -24.27 -29.93
N GLN A 507 3.48 -23.12 -29.79
CA GLN A 507 3.72 -22.46 -28.50
C GLN A 507 2.56 -21.56 -28.04
N LEU A 508 1.48 -21.46 -28.81
CA LEU A 508 0.37 -20.57 -28.52
C LEU A 508 -0.42 -21.02 -27.28
N HIS A 509 -0.60 -20.10 -26.33
CA HIS A 509 -1.38 -20.26 -25.11
C HIS A 509 -2.73 -19.55 -25.23
N ILE A 510 -2.76 -18.35 -25.83
CA ILE A 510 -3.98 -17.55 -25.98
C ILE A 510 -4.20 -17.23 -27.46
N LEU A 511 -5.40 -17.54 -27.94
CA LEU A 511 -5.87 -17.22 -29.28
C LEU A 511 -7.24 -16.53 -29.22
N ASP A 512 -7.29 -15.24 -29.55
CA ASP A 512 -8.53 -14.49 -29.69
C ASP A 512 -8.83 -14.22 -31.17
N LEU A 513 -9.86 -14.89 -31.68
CA LEU A 513 -10.43 -14.73 -33.02
C LEU A 513 -11.87 -14.19 -32.95
N SER A 514 -12.27 -13.59 -31.83
CA SER A 514 -13.64 -13.13 -31.61
C SER A 514 -14.06 -12.00 -32.56
N GLN A 515 -15.37 -11.83 -32.75
CA GLN A 515 -15.96 -10.75 -33.56
C GLN A 515 -15.45 -10.72 -35.01
N ASN A 516 -15.23 -11.90 -35.61
CA ASN A 516 -14.87 -12.04 -37.01
C ASN A 516 -16.05 -12.60 -37.83
N SER A 517 -15.81 -13.07 -39.05
CA SER A 517 -16.80 -13.69 -39.94
C SER A 517 -16.46 -15.16 -40.21
N ILE A 518 -15.77 -15.81 -39.27
CA ILE A 518 -15.25 -17.17 -39.43
C ILE A 518 -16.40 -18.16 -39.53
N SER A 519 -16.42 -18.95 -40.60
CA SER A 519 -17.48 -19.92 -40.88
C SER A 519 -17.12 -21.35 -40.49
N SER A 520 -15.83 -21.71 -40.56
CA SER A 520 -15.32 -23.06 -40.28
C SER A 520 -14.01 -23.01 -39.50
N ILE A 521 -13.78 -24.05 -38.71
CA ILE A 521 -12.56 -24.22 -37.90
C ILE A 521 -11.78 -25.42 -38.45
N PRO A 522 -10.49 -25.29 -38.78
CA PRO A 522 -9.67 -26.38 -39.29
C PRO A 522 -9.47 -27.46 -38.22
N LYS A 523 -9.49 -28.73 -38.62
CA LYS A 523 -9.24 -29.88 -37.72
C LYS A 523 -7.80 -29.89 -37.19
N GLU A 524 -6.90 -29.23 -37.91
CA GLU A 524 -5.49 -29.06 -37.59
C GLU A 524 -5.28 -28.21 -36.33
N LEU A 525 -6.28 -27.45 -35.87
CA LEU A 525 -6.20 -26.64 -34.64
C LEU A 525 -5.91 -27.49 -33.39
N LYS A 526 -6.16 -28.81 -33.45
CA LYS A 526 -5.73 -29.78 -32.42
C LYS A 526 -4.22 -29.78 -32.14
N ASN A 527 -3.41 -29.29 -33.07
CA ASN A 527 -1.95 -29.27 -32.94
C ASN A 527 -1.45 -28.23 -31.91
N LEU A 528 -2.31 -27.29 -31.49
CA LEU A 528 -1.98 -26.26 -30.49
C LEU A 528 -2.05 -26.83 -29.08
N THR A 529 -1.14 -27.75 -28.75
CA THR A 529 -1.17 -28.47 -27.48
C THR A 529 -0.96 -27.56 -26.27
N CYS A 530 -0.34 -26.39 -26.42
CA CYS A 530 -0.13 -25.43 -25.32
C CYS A 530 -1.33 -24.48 -25.09
N LEU A 531 -2.38 -24.57 -25.90
CA LEU A 531 -3.49 -23.61 -25.88
C LEU A 531 -4.33 -23.74 -24.61
N THR A 532 -4.46 -22.63 -23.88
CA THR A 532 -5.22 -22.52 -22.63
C THR A 532 -6.50 -21.70 -22.79
N GLU A 533 -6.49 -20.69 -23.66
CA GLU A 533 -7.66 -19.87 -23.98
C GLU A 533 -7.86 -19.74 -25.50
N LEU A 534 -9.07 -20.07 -25.94
CA LEU A 534 -9.52 -19.93 -27.32
C LEU A 534 -10.85 -19.16 -27.33
N ASP A 535 -10.81 -17.93 -27.85
CA ASP A 535 -12.00 -17.12 -28.07
C ASP A 535 -12.41 -17.13 -29.53
N LEU A 536 -13.56 -17.73 -29.80
CA LEU A 536 -14.22 -17.80 -31.10
C LEU A 536 -15.60 -17.11 -31.08
N SER A 537 -15.88 -16.32 -30.05
CA SER A 537 -17.19 -15.67 -29.89
C SER A 537 -17.51 -14.70 -31.02
N ASP A 538 -18.80 -14.47 -31.25
CA ASP A 538 -19.32 -13.55 -32.26
C ASP A 538 -18.76 -13.82 -33.67
N ASN A 539 -18.83 -15.07 -34.13
CA ASN A 539 -18.46 -15.51 -35.48
C ASN A 539 -19.65 -16.21 -36.19
N ASN A 540 -19.44 -16.78 -37.38
CA ASN A 540 -20.47 -17.49 -38.16
C ASN A 540 -20.27 -19.02 -38.15
N ILE A 541 -19.76 -19.58 -37.05
CA ILE A 541 -19.38 -20.99 -36.97
C ILE A 541 -20.64 -21.86 -36.80
N GLY A 542 -20.90 -22.75 -37.76
CA GLY A 542 -22.04 -23.67 -37.73
C GLY A 542 -21.74 -25.03 -37.05
N VAL A 543 -20.53 -25.55 -37.25
CA VAL A 543 -20.08 -26.87 -36.77
C VAL A 543 -18.65 -26.76 -36.27
N LEU A 544 -18.36 -27.41 -35.14
CA LEU A 544 -17.00 -27.55 -34.62
C LEU A 544 -16.44 -28.94 -34.97
N PRO A 545 -15.16 -29.04 -35.36
CA PRO A 545 -14.51 -30.33 -35.60
C PRO A 545 -14.40 -31.13 -34.29
N ALA A 546 -14.58 -32.45 -34.36
CA ALA A 546 -14.49 -33.35 -33.21
C ALA A 546 -13.07 -33.36 -32.62
N GLU A 547 -12.07 -33.15 -33.48
CA GLU A 547 -10.65 -33.07 -33.16
C GLU A 547 -10.30 -31.97 -32.15
N LEU A 548 -11.11 -30.92 -32.04
CA LEU A 548 -10.92 -29.88 -31.03
C LEU A 548 -11.04 -30.45 -29.60
N GLY A 549 -11.80 -31.53 -29.42
CA GLY A 549 -11.91 -32.27 -28.16
C GLY A 549 -10.58 -32.87 -27.68
N LEU A 550 -9.58 -33.02 -28.54
CA LEU A 550 -8.24 -33.48 -28.14
C LEU A 550 -7.49 -32.45 -27.28
N LEU A 551 -7.91 -31.19 -27.29
CA LEU A 551 -7.36 -30.13 -26.44
C LEU A 551 -7.96 -30.12 -25.02
N GLU A 552 -8.84 -31.07 -24.66
CA GLU A 552 -9.51 -31.18 -23.36
C GLU A 552 -8.54 -31.11 -22.16
N THR A 553 -7.32 -31.60 -22.31
CA THR A 553 -6.33 -31.64 -21.22
C THR A 553 -5.78 -30.27 -20.85
N ASN A 554 -5.66 -29.35 -21.82
CA ASN A 554 -4.93 -28.10 -21.66
C ASN A 554 -5.82 -26.86 -21.82
N LEU A 555 -6.88 -26.93 -22.65
CA LEU A 555 -7.76 -25.81 -22.93
C LEU A 555 -8.72 -25.55 -21.76
N GLN A 556 -8.53 -24.41 -21.10
CA GLN A 556 -9.27 -24.00 -19.90
C GLN A 556 -10.52 -23.19 -20.28
N ALA A 557 -10.38 -22.29 -21.26
CA ALA A 557 -11.43 -21.39 -21.71
C ALA A 557 -11.68 -21.56 -23.21
N LEU A 558 -12.90 -21.99 -23.56
CA LEU A 558 -13.40 -22.01 -24.93
C LEU A 558 -14.65 -21.15 -25.01
N ARG A 559 -14.54 -19.98 -25.63
CA ARG A 559 -15.65 -19.03 -25.77
C ARG A 559 -16.26 -19.17 -27.16
N LEU A 560 -17.54 -19.52 -27.21
CA LEU A 560 -18.27 -19.80 -28.45
C LEU A 560 -19.58 -19.00 -28.57
N GLY A 561 -19.83 -18.07 -27.64
CA GLY A 561 -21.03 -17.23 -27.63
C GLY A 561 -21.21 -16.49 -28.95
N GLY A 562 -22.46 -16.21 -29.35
CA GLY A 562 -22.73 -15.44 -30.57
C GLY A 562 -22.59 -16.20 -31.90
N ASN A 563 -22.29 -17.51 -31.90
CA ASN A 563 -22.21 -18.33 -33.11
C ASN A 563 -23.51 -19.11 -33.42
N PRO A 564 -23.87 -19.34 -34.70
CA PRO A 564 -25.03 -20.14 -35.12
C PRO A 564 -24.75 -21.66 -35.05
N LEU A 565 -24.26 -22.15 -33.90
CA LEU A 565 -23.89 -23.56 -33.70
C LEU A 565 -25.12 -24.48 -33.80
N ARG A 566 -25.09 -25.42 -34.74
CA ARG A 566 -26.17 -26.42 -34.95
C ARG A 566 -25.85 -27.80 -34.39
N SER A 567 -24.56 -28.09 -34.18
CA SER A 567 -24.04 -29.42 -33.85
C SER A 567 -24.01 -29.76 -32.35
N ILE A 568 -24.01 -28.75 -31.48
CA ILE A 568 -23.92 -28.88 -30.02
C ILE A 568 -25.20 -28.36 -29.38
N ARG A 569 -25.83 -29.15 -28.51
CA ARG A 569 -27.03 -28.72 -27.78
C ARG A 569 -26.69 -27.62 -26.79
N ARG A 570 -27.58 -26.64 -26.65
CA ARG A 570 -27.41 -25.49 -25.73
C ARG A 570 -27.10 -25.90 -24.29
N ALA A 571 -27.73 -26.96 -23.80
CA ALA A 571 -27.47 -27.51 -22.47
C ALA A 571 -26.03 -28.02 -22.24
N ILE A 572 -25.29 -28.34 -23.30
CA ILE A 572 -23.86 -28.71 -23.22
C ILE A 572 -23.00 -27.43 -23.22
N LEU A 573 -23.37 -26.43 -24.02
CA LEU A 573 -22.71 -25.13 -24.06
C LEU A 573 -22.76 -24.44 -22.68
N ASP A 574 -23.91 -24.51 -22.00
CA ASP A 574 -24.12 -23.88 -20.68
C ASP A 574 -23.32 -24.57 -19.55
N ARG A 575 -22.84 -25.81 -19.77
CA ARG A 575 -22.00 -26.55 -18.80
C ARG A 575 -20.52 -26.17 -18.88
N GLY A 576 -20.14 -25.27 -19.79
CA GLY A 576 -18.80 -24.70 -19.92
C GLY A 576 -17.79 -25.55 -20.70
N THR A 577 -16.57 -25.02 -20.85
CA THR A 577 -15.49 -25.53 -21.72
C THR A 577 -15.30 -27.04 -21.67
N LYS A 578 -15.14 -27.62 -20.46
CA LYS A 578 -14.84 -29.05 -20.29
C LYS A 578 -15.93 -29.95 -20.85
N ALA A 579 -17.21 -29.59 -20.68
CA ALA A 579 -18.33 -30.38 -21.18
C ALA A 579 -18.40 -30.36 -22.72
N ILE A 580 -18.06 -29.21 -23.32
CA ILE A 580 -18.02 -29.03 -24.77
C ILE A 580 -16.90 -29.87 -25.38
N LEU A 581 -15.69 -29.80 -24.81
CA LEU A 581 -14.53 -30.54 -25.31
C LEU A 581 -14.71 -32.06 -25.17
N LYS A 582 -15.27 -32.52 -24.04
CA LYS A 582 -15.60 -33.93 -23.84
C LYS A 582 -16.62 -34.43 -24.88
N TYR A 583 -17.69 -33.66 -25.12
CA TYR A 583 -18.70 -34.00 -26.14
C TYR A 583 -18.10 -34.11 -27.56
N LEU A 584 -17.14 -33.24 -27.90
CA LEU A 584 -16.44 -33.29 -29.19
C LEU A 584 -15.53 -34.51 -29.29
N LYS A 585 -14.80 -34.83 -28.22
CA LYS A 585 -13.91 -35.98 -28.13
C LYS A 585 -14.66 -37.32 -28.26
N ASP A 586 -15.83 -37.44 -27.63
CA ASP A 586 -16.68 -38.63 -27.70
C ASP A 586 -17.24 -38.91 -29.11
N LYS A 587 -17.08 -37.96 -30.05
CA LYS A 587 -17.50 -38.10 -31.47
C LYS A 587 -16.36 -38.49 -32.42
N LEU A 588 -15.14 -38.65 -31.93
CA LEU A 588 -14.03 -39.14 -32.74
C LEU A 588 -14.23 -40.65 -33.00
N PRO A 589 -14.02 -41.14 -34.24
CA PRO A 589 -13.99 -42.57 -34.50
C PRO A 589 -12.85 -43.22 -33.70
N GLU A 590 -13.10 -44.40 -33.10
CA GLU A 590 -12.12 -45.19 -32.34
C GLU A 590 -10.84 -45.51 -33.13
#